data_AF-A0A084ASS0-F1
#
_entry.id   AF-A0A084ASS0-F1
#
_cell.length_a   1.000
_cell.length_b   1.000
_cell.length_c   1.000
_cell.angle_alpha   90.00
_cell.angle_beta   90.00
_cell.angle_gamma   90.00
#
_symmetry.space_group_name_H-M   'P 1'
#
loop_
_entity.id
_entity.type
_entity.pdbx_description
1 polymer ?
#
loop_
_entity_poly.entity_id
_entity_poly.type
_entity_poly.pdbx_seq_one_letter_code
_entity_poly.pdbx_strand_id
1 'polypeptide(L)'
;MADHTNSTDLNHIDLLAQLCGLFQGITALLKLGGCQTAVLSAMRTAKMPHHSRAVAIREVSWAEADKSIDQLVGAINALDEADDGSRKRKHVLGKGASKLHALVQGVARGENNWEAVCMWLGRVDAEFVDMIRNRDPLALVLLTHWIVTRNGLNVWWASQWTRLAITAITPVLDGQYVHLLDWCMQEAGAAPSTRVEDIKEDEVL
;
A
#
# COMPACT_ATOMS: atom_id res chain seq x y z
N MET A 1 -38.22 22.92 6.18
CA MET A 1 -37.07 22.38 6.94
C MET A 1 -36.31 21.49 5.97
N ALA A 2 -35.32 22.06 5.29
CA ALA A 2 -34.47 21.30 4.37
C ALA A 2 -33.29 20.73 5.15
N ASP A 3 -33.13 19.43 4.98
CA ASP A 3 -32.12 18.58 5.60
C ASP A 3 -30.72 18.98 5.11
N HIS A 4 -29.87 19.47 6.02
CA HIS A 4 -28.46 19.77 5.78
C HIS A 4 -27.60 18.58 6.21
N THR A 5 -27.81 17.43 5.59
CA THR A 5 -26.97 16.23 5.72
C THR A 5 -26.40 15.82 4.37
N ASN A 6 -25.75 16.76 3.67
CA ASN A 6 -24.98 16.43 2.47
C ASN A 6 -23.86 17.44 2.30
N SER A 7 -22.64 17.04 2.69
CA SER A 7 -21.34 17.55 2.22
C SER A 7 -20.35 17.60 3.38
N THR A 8 -19.71 16.46 3.71
CA THR A 8 -18.30 16.31 4.20
C THR A 8 -18.00 14.92 4.77
N ASP A 9 -18.52 13.84 4.18
CA ASP A 9 -17.85 12.54 4.36
C ASP A 9 -16.67 12.49 3.40
N LEU A 10 -15.54 12.99 3.88
CA LEU A 10 -14.25 12.88 3.21
C LEU A 10 -13.92 11.38 3.14
N ASN A 11 -14.22 10.73 2.02
CA ASN A 11 -14.00 9.31 1.85
C ASN A 11 -12.49 9.03 1.97
N HIS A 12 -12.10 8.20 2.93
CA HIS A 12 -10.69 7.90 3.21
C HIS A 12 -9.95 7.35 1.98
N ILE A 13 -10.64 6.68 1.06
CA ILE A 13 -10.06 6.20 -0.20
C ILE A 13 -9.76 7.36 -1.16
N ASP A 14 -10.62 8.38 -1.20
CA ASP A 14 -10.38 9.57 -2.02
C ASP A 14 -9.19 10.36 -1.49
N LEU A 15 -9.01 10.44 -0.17
CA LEU A 15 -7.80 11.02 0.45
C LEU A 15 -6.55 10.23 0.09
N LEU A 16 -6.61 8.90 0.14
CA LEU A 16 -5.49 8.05 -0.29
C LEU A 16 -5.17 8.27 -1.77
N ALA A 17 -6.18 8.38 -2.65
CA ALA A 17 -5.98 8.67 -4.07
C ALA A 17 -5.37 10.07 -4.30
N GLN A 18 -5.82 11.09 -3.56
CA GLN A 18 -5.26 12.44 -3.63
C GLN A 18 -3.80 12.48 -3.18
N LEU A 19 -3.48 11.75 -2.11
CA LEU A 19 -2.12 11.58 -1.65
C LEU A 19 -1.24 10.93 -2.72
N CYS A 20 -1.74 9.89 -3.40
CA CYS A 20 -1.04 9.28 -4.53
C CYS A 20 -0.76 10.31 -5.63
N GLY A 21 -1.76 11.11 -5.99
CA GLY A 21 -1.62 12.19 -6.96
C GLY A 21 -0.56 13.24 -6.56
N LEU A 22 -0.47 13.58 -5.27
CA LEU A 22 0.55 14.49 -4.76
C LEU A 22 1.97 13.93 -4.94
N PHE A 23 2.20 12.65 -4.60
CA PHE A 23 3.49 12.00 -4.81
C PHE A 23 3.87 11.92 -6.30
N GLN A 24 2.90 11.69 -7.18
CA GLN A 24 3.11 11.74 -8.63
C GLN A 24 3.47 13.15 -9.10
N GLY A 25 2.77 14.18 -8.62
CA GLY A 25 3.05 15.58 -8.95
C GLY A 25 4.46 16.01 -8.54
N ILE A 26 4.87 15.70 -7.30
CA ILE A 26 6.24 15.95 -6.82
C ILE A 26 7.26 15.25 -7.71
N THR A 27 7.01 13.98 -8.06
CA THR A 27 7.94 13.22 -8.92
C THR A 27 8.03 13.79 -10.34
N ALA A 28 6.92 14.25 -10.91
CA ALA A 28 6.90 14.91 -12.21
C ALA A 28 7.70 16.22 -12.19
N LEU A 29 7.52 17.04 -11.16
CA LEU A 29 8.30 18.27 -10.96
C LEU A 29 9.79 18.00 -10.82
N LEU A 30 10.17 16.98 -10.05
CA LEU A 30 11.58 16.58 -9.89
C LEU A 30 12.21 16.09 -11.20
N LYS A 31 11.43 15.40 -12.05
CA LYS A 31 11.88 14.99 -13.39
C LYS A 31 12.06 16.18 -14.31
N LEU A 32 11.10 17.11 -14.33
CA LEU A 32 11.16 18.33 -15.14
C LEU A 32 12.35 19.22 -14.76
N GLY A 33 12.67 19.31 -13.47
CA GLY A 33 13.82 20.07 -12.99
C GLY A 33 15.17 19.35 -13.15
N GLY A 34 15.21 18.09 -13.61
CA GLY A 34 16.43 17.27 -13.65
C GLY A 34 17.04 16.96 -12.27
N CYS A 35 16.38 17.35 -11.19
CA CYS A 35 16.89 17.23 -9.81
C CYS A 35 16.52 15.91 -9.15
N GLN A 36 15.87 14.96 -9.85
CA GLN A 36 15.40 13.72 -9.25
C GLN A 36 16.54 12.95 -8.54
N THR A 37 17.70 12.82 -9.17
CA THR A 37 18.87 12.17 -8.58
C THR A 37 19.45 12.97 -7.41
N ALA A 38 19.48 14.30 -7.52
CA ALA A 38 19.97 15.20 -6.47
C ALA A 38 19.08 15.19 -5.22
N VAL A 39 17.75 15.19 -5.38
CA VAL A 39 16.80 15.13 -4.26
C VAL A 39 16.81 13.77 -3.61
N LEU A 40 16.87 12.68 -4.39
CA LEU A 40 17.03 11.34 -3.83
C LEU A 40 18.36 11.19 -3.08
N SER A 41 19.44 11.76 -3.60
CA SER A 41 20.73 11.78 -2.91
C SER A 41 20.67 12.63 -1.63
N ALA A 42 20.01 13.78 -1.67
CA ALA A 42 19.87 14.66 -0.52
C ALA A 42 19.02 14.00 0.58
N MET A 43 17.92 13.33 0.21
CA MET A 43 17.10 12.54 1.13
C MET A 43 17.90 11.39 1.77
N ARG A 44 18.73 10.69 0.98
CA ARG A 44 19.62 9.63 1.47
C ARG A 44 20.69 10.15 2.45
N THR A 45 21.13 11.40 2.30
CA THR A 45 22.12 12.03 3.19
C THR A 45 21.51 12.81 4.36
N ALA A 46 20.20 13.06 4.31
CA ALA A 46 19.50 13.78 5.36
C ALA A 46 19.43 12.88 6.60
N LYS A 47 20.27 13.16 7.60
CA LYS A 47 20.11 12.60 8.94
C LYS A 47 18.76 13.06 9.47
N MET A 48 17.78 12.15 9.50
CA MET A 48 16.57 12.35 10.27
C MET A 48 16.96 12.59 11.73
N PRO A 49 16.54 13.69 12.37
CA PRO A 49 16.98 13.95 13.72
C PRO A 49 16.30 12.96 14.67
N HIS A 50 17.08 12.31 15.53
CA HIS A 50 16.70 11.22 16.44
C HIS A 50 15.69 11.59 17.54
N HIS A 51 15.11 12.79 17.51
CA HIS A 51 14.09 13.21 18.46
C HIS A 51 12.70 12.65 18.09
N SER A 52 12.39 11.45 18.59
CA SER A 52 11.13 11.15 19.28
C SER A 52 11.20 9.78 19.93
N ARG A 53 11.10 9.82 21.27
CA ARG A 53 11.22 8.74 22.25
C ARG A 53 10.48 7.46 21.89
N ALA A 54 11.17 6.33 22.03
CA ALA A 54 10.72 5.08 22.65
C ALA A 54 9.25 4.64 22.46
N VAL A 55 8.72 4.70 21.24
CA VAL A 55 7.75 3.69 20.81
C VAL A 55 8.60 2.56 20.28
N ALA A 56 8.50 1.37 20.87
CA ALA A 56 9.22 0.19 20.40
C ALA A 56 8.95 0.02 18.90
N ILE A 57 9.95 0.35 18.08
CA ILE A 57 9.88 0.19 16.63
C ILE A 57 9.87 -1.31 16.43
N ARG A 58 8.69 -1.87 16.14
CA ARG A 58 8.63 -3.22 15.58
C ARG A 58 9.21 -3.09 14.18
N GLU A 59 10.41 -3.62 13.98
CA GLU A 59 10.99 -3.72 12.65
C GLU A 59 10.00 -4.47 11.76
N VAL A 60 9.66 -3.88 10.60
CA VAL A 60 8.85 -4.58 9.61
C VAL A 60 9.62 -5.83 9.21
N SER A 61 8.96 -6.98 9.30
CA SER A 61 9.51 -8.23 8.83
C SER A 61 9.56 -8.22 7.30
N TRP A 62 10.67 -7.75 6.73
CA TRP A 62 10.83 -7.62 5.28
C TRP A 62 10.69 -8.95 4.53
N ALA A 63 11.02 -10.07 5.18
CA ALA A 63 10.82 -11.41 4.63
C ALA A 63 9.34 -11.80 4.54
N GLU A 64 8.52 -11.41 5.52
CA GLU A 64 7.07 -11.64 5.48
C GLU A 64 6.38 -10.67 4.52
N ALA A 65 6.85 -9.42 4.44
CA ALA A 65 6.42 -8.46 3.43
C ALA A 65 6.65 -8.99 2.01
N ASP A 66 7.85 -9.53 1.74
CA ASP A 66 8.21 -10.15 0.47
C ASP A 66 7.25 -11.28 0.10
N LYS A 67 7.05 -12.24 1.02
CA LYS A 67 6.13 -13.36 0.81
C LYS A 67 4.70 -12.90 0.56
N SER A 68 4.22 -11.89 1.28
CA SER A 68 2.84 -11.41 1.13
C SER A 68 2.63 -10.64 -0.18
N ILE A 69 3.63 -9.87 -0.62
CA ILE A 69 3.62 -9.22 -1.93
C ILE A 69 3.71 -10.26 -3.06
N ASP A 70 4.47 -11.35 -2.88
CA ASP A 70 4.53 -12.44 -3.85
C ASP A 70 3.17 -13.12 -4.04
N GLN A 71 2.41 -13.35 -2.96
CA GLN A 71 1.03 -13.84 -3.05
C GLN A 71 0.12 -12.89 -3.85
N LEU A 72 0.25 -11.58 -3.63
CA LEU A 72 -0.47 -10.57 -4.39
C LEU A 72 -0.07 -10.58 -5.88
N VAL A 73 1.22 -10.70 -6.19
CA VAL A 73 1.70 -10.86 -7.57
C VAL A 73 1.09 -12.11 -8.21
N GLY A 74 1.02 -13.22 -7.48
CA GLY A 74 0.34 -14.44 -7.91
C GLY A 74 -1.14 -14.22 -8.24
N ALA A 75 -1.87 -13.52 -7.36
CA ALA A 75 -3.28 -13.18 -7.58
C ALA A 75 -3.50 -12.28 -8.80
N ILE A 76 -2.61 -11.30 -9.04
CA ILE A 76 -2.65 -10.44 -10.23
C ILE A 76 -2.36 -11.27 -11.49
N ASN A 77 -1.39 -12.18 -11.45
CA ASN A 77 -1.05 -13.04 -12.58
C ASN A 77 -2.18 -14.03 -12.94
N ALA A 78 -3.01 -14.40 -11.97
CA ALA A 78 -4.18 -15.26 -12.15
C ALA A 78 -5.41 -14.53 -12.72
N LEU A 79 -5.35 -13.20 -12.88
CA LEU A 79 -6.44 -12.45 -13.52
C LEU A 79 -6.65 -12.91 -14.97
N ASP A 80 -7.94 -13.02 -15.33
CA ASP A 80 -8.38 -13.29 -16.69
C ASP A 80 -7.98 -12.17 -17.66
N GLU A 81 -7.86 -12.52 -18.93
CA GLU A 81 -7.43 -11.66 -20.04
C GLU A 81 -8.43 -11.71 -21.21
N ALA A 82 -9.69 -12.08 -20.94
CA ALA A 82 -10.74 -12.26 -21.94
C ALA A 82 -10.99 -11.01 -22.81
N ASP A 83 -10.83 -9.82 -22.25
CA ASP A 83 -11.01 -8.55 -22.95
C ASP A 83 -9.85 -7.57 -22.74
N ASP A 84 -9.84 -6.49 -23.52
CA ASP A 84 -8.77 -5.49 -23.48
C ASP A 84 -8.69 -4.74 -22.15
N GLY A 85 -9.83 -4.48 -21.51
CA GLY A 85 -9.90 -3.87 -20.19
C GLY A 85 -9.29 -4.78 -19.13
N SER A 86 -9.62 -6.07 -19.14
CA SER A 86 -9.04 -7.06 -18.22
C SER A 86 -7.53 -7.23 -18.41
N ARG A 87 -7.04 -7.25 -19.66
CA ARG A 87 -5.59 -7.24 -19.97
C ARG A 87 -4.91 -5.98 -19.47
N LYS A 88 -5.49 -4.81 -19.72
CA LYS A 88 -4.95 -3.52 -19.27
C LYS A 88 -4.90 -3.45 -17.74
N ARG A 89 -5.97 -3.89 -17.07
CA ARG A 89 -6.05 -3.99 -15.61
C ARG A 89 -4.91 -4.82 -15.05
N LYS A 90 -4.74 -6.04 -15.58
CA LYS A 90 -3.65 -6.94 -15.19
C LYS A 90 -2.27 -6.33 -15.44
N HIS A 91 -2.07 -5.69 -16.59
CA HIS A 91 -0.80 -5.06 -16.95
C HIS A 91 -0.40 -3.94 -15.97
N VAL A 92 -1.31 -3.01 -15.68
CA VAL A 92 -1.05 -1.87 -14.79
C VAL A 92 -0.79 -2.35 -13.35
N LEU A 93 -1.62 -3.26 -12.84
CA LEU A 93 -1.44 -3.87 -11.52
C LEU A 93 -0.11 -4.63 -11.43
N GLY A 94 0.19 -5.47 -12.42
CA GLY A 94 1.40 -6.28 -12.47
C GLY A 94 2.66 -5.41 -12.47
N LYS A 95 2.68 -4.35 -13.29
CA LYS A 95 3.80 -3.40 -13.31
C LYS A 95 4.01 -2.69 -11.97
N GLY A 96 2.92 -2.30 -11.28
CA GLY A 96 2.99 -1.72 -9.94
C GLY A 96 3.54 -2.71 -8.91
N ALA A 97 2.99 -3.93 -8.90
CA ALA A 97 3.33 -4.97 -7.95
C ALA A 97 4.77 -5.46 -8.11
N SER A 98 5.23 -5.74 -9.33
CA SER A 98 6.62 -6.13 -9.59
C SER A 98 7.62 -5.06 -9.16
N LYS A 99 7.30 -3.77 -9.37
CA LYS A 99 8.15 -2.66 -8.87
C LYS A 99 8.22 -2.63 -7.35
N LEU A 100 7.08 -2.82 -6.65
CA LEU A 100 7.08 -2.83 -5.18
C LEU A 100 7.86 -4.04 -4.65
N HIS A 101 7.62 -5.22 -5.23
CA HIS A 101 8.27 -6.47 -4.88
C HIS A 101 9.80 -6.34 -5.00
N ALA A 102 10.31 -5.85 -6.13
CA ALA A 102 11.75 -5.65 -6.33
C ALA A 102 12.37 -4.66 -5.31
N LEU A 103 11.63 -3.62 -4.91
CA LEU A 103 12.10 -2.68 -3.89
C LEU A 103 12.18 -3.35 -2.52
N VAL A 104 11.12 -4.08 -2.12
CA VAL A 104 11.06 -4.81 -0.85
C VAL A 104 12.15 -5.88 -0.77
N GLN A 105 12.35 -6.66 -1.84
CA GLN A 105 13.44 -7.63 -1.94
C GLN A 105 14.80 -6.98 -1.78
N GLY A 106 15.04 -5.87 -2.47
CA GLY A 106 16.32 -5.17 -2.36
C GLY A 106 16.54 -4.61 -0.96
N VAL A 107 15.51 -4.16 -0.25
CA VAL A 107 15.65 -3.73 1.16
C VAL A 107 15.94 -4.94 2.05
N ALA A 108 15.23 -6.05 1.89
CA ALA A 108 15.46 -7.29 2.63
C ALA A 108 16.90 -7.82 2.45
N ARG A 109 17.49 -7.63 1.27
CA ARG A 109 18.88 -8.01 0.94
C ARG A 109 19.93 -6.94 1.31
N GLY A 110 19.51 -5.76 1.78
CA GLY A 110 20.40 -4.63 2.07
C GLY A 110 20.95 -3.92 0.82
N GLU A 111 20.41 -4.20 -0.36
CA GLU A 111 20.77 -3.60 -1.65
C GLU A 111 20.08 -2.24 -1.87
N ASN A 112 18.90 -2.05 -1.27
CA ASN A 112 18.12 -0.82 -1.31
C ASN A 112 17.92 -0.25 0.09
N ASN A 113 17.72 1.06 0.16
CA ASN A 113 17.27 1.73 1.37
C ASN A 113 15.74 1.90 1.34
N TRP A 114 15.13 2.02 2.51
CA TRP A 114 13.69 2.19 2.67
C TRP A 114 13.12 3.40 1.91
N GLU A 115 13.94 4.43 1.64
CA GLU A 115 13.53 5.60 0.85
C GLU A 115 13.07 5.19 -0.55
N ALA A 116 13.68 4.14 -1.12
CA ALA A 116 13.30 3.62 -2.42
C ALA A 116 11.86 3.07 -2.41
N VAL A 117 11.46 2.42 -1.30
CA VAL A 117 10.07 1.98 -1.07
C VAL A 117 9.13 3.18 -0.94
N CYS A 118 9.51 4.23 -0.20
CA CYS A 118 8.70 5.46 -0.11
C CYS A 118 8.44 6.10 -1.48
N MET A 119 9.40 6.04 -2.39
CA MET A 119 9.28 6.62 -3.73
C MET A 119 8.44 5.80 -4.70
N TRP A 120 8.02 4.58 -4.33
CA TRP A 120 7.24 3.69 -5.21
C TRP A 120 5.99 4.39 -5.77
N LEU A 121 5.28 5.16 -4.94
CA LEU A 121 4.05 5.85 -5.35
C LEU A 121 4.27 6.95 -6.41
N GLY A 122 5.48 7.52 -6.46
CA GLY A 122 5.87 8.43 -7.54
C GLY A 122 6.26 7.73 -8.84
N ARG A 123 6.42 6.40 -8.81
CA ARG A 123 6.91 5.56 -9.92
C ARG A 123 5.83 4.67 -10.54
N VAL A 124 4.65 4.57 -9.91
CA VAL A 124 3.49 3.90 -10.50
C VAL A 124 2.85 4.77 -11.58
N ASP A 125 2.20 4.13 -12.54
CA ASP A 125 1.57 4.81 -13.67
C ASP A 125 0.32 5.59 -13.18
N ALA A 126 -0.08 6.66 -13.89
CA ALA A 126 -1.27 7.43 -13.54
C ALA A 126 -2.54 6.57 -13.51
N GLU A 127 -2.64 5.61 -14.43
CA GLU A 127 -3.75 4.66 -14.52
C GLU A 127 -3.92 3.81 -13.25
N PHE A 128 -2.83 3.54 -12.51
CA PHE A 128 -2.91 2.86 -11.23
C PHE A 128 -3.61 3.73 -10.17
N VAL A 129 -3.37 5.05 -10.19
CA VAL A 129 -4.05 5.98 -9.28
C VAL A 129 -5.52 6.12 -9.65
N ASP A 130 -5.85 6.06 -10.93
CA ASP A 130 -7.25 6.00 -11.37
C ASP A 130 -7.92 4.72 -10.89
N MET A 131 -7.22 3.58 -10.87
CA MET A 131 -7.74 2.34 -10.27
C MET A 131 -8.02 2.47 -8.77
N ILE A 132 -7.14 3.14 -8.00
CA ILE A 132 -7.39 3.43 -6.58
C ILE A 132 -8.64 4.30 -6.42
N ARG A 133 -8.78 5.36 -7.22
CA ARG A 133 -9.95 6.25 -7.21
C ARG A 133 -11.23 5.50 -7.56
N ASN A 134 -11.15 4.57 -8.50
CA ASN A 134 -12.25 3.71 -8.92
C ASN A 134 -12.45 2.50 -7.99
N ARG A 135 -11.75 2.46 -6.84
CA ARG A 135 -11.87 1.41 -5.82
C ARG A 135 -11.57 -0.01 -6.33
N ASP A 136 -10.63 -0.14 -7.26
CA ASP A 136 -10.19 -1.46 -7.71
C ASP A 136 -9.63 -2.28 -6.53
N PRO A 137 -10.18 -3.49 -6.24
CA PRO A 137 -9.80 -4.26 -5.06
C PRO A 137 -8.30 -4.56 -4.97
N LEU A 138 -7.67 -4.98 -6.07
CA LEU A 138 -6.25 -5.36 -6.06
C LEU A 138 -5.33 -4.14 -6.05
N ALA A 139 -5.74 -3.02 -6.63
CA ALA A 139 -5.01 -1.76 -6.49
C ALA A 139 -5.00 -1.27 -5.04
N LEU A 140 -6.13 -1.39 -4.34
CA LEU A 140 -6.25 -1.04 -2.92
C LEU A 140 -5.43 -2.00 -2.03
N VAL A 141 -5.44 -3.30 -2.32
CA VAL A 141 -4.57 -4.26 -1.64
C VAL A 141 -3.10 -3.89 -1.82
N LEU A 142 -2.67 -3.63 -3.06
CA LEU A 142 -1.29 -3.23 -3.36
C LEU A 142 -0.88 -1.93 -2.66
N LEU A 143 -1.77 -0.94 -2.62
CA LEU A 143 -1.55 0.31 -1.89
C LEU A 143 -1.38 0.03 -0.38
N THR A 144 -2.18 -0.86 0.19
CA THR A 144 -2.07 -1.22 1.61
C THR A 144 -0.72 -1.84 1.94
N HIS A 145 -0.23 -2.75 1.09
CA HIS A 145 1.12 -3.32 1.21
C HIS A 145 2.22 -2.25 1.23
N TRP A 146 2.12 -1.27 0.31
CA TRP A 146 3.05 -0.14 0.32
C TRP A 146 2.94 0.71 1.59
N ILE A 147 1.75 0.92 2.15
CA ILE A 147 1.57 1.66 3.40
C ILE A 147 2.19 0.90 4.58
N VAL A 148 1.96 -0.41 4.69
CA VAL A 148 2.45 -1.22 5.83
C VAL A 148 3.96 -1.40 5.79
N THR A 149 4.56 -1.57 4.61
CA THR A 149 6.03 -1.63 4.47
C THR A 149 6.74 -0.36 4.98
N ARG A 150 6.00 0.73 5.21
CA ARG A 150 6.51 1.97 5.79
C ARG A 150 6.37 2.05 7.31
N ASN A 151 5.73 1.11 7.99
CA ASN A 151 5.58 1.16 9.45
C ASN A 151 6.91 1.15 10.21
N GLY A 152 7.98 0.62 9.61
CA GLY A 152 9.34 0.67 10.17
C GLY A 152 9.94 2.08 10.17
N LEU A 153 9.29 3.05 9.54
CA LEU A 153 9.72 4.43 9.42
C LEU A 153 8.97 5.23 10.47
N ASN A 154 9.63 5.56 11.57
CA ASN A 154 9.08 6.42 12.62
C ASN A 154 8.87 7.86 12.11
N VAL A 155 7.92 8.05 11.19
CA VAL A 155 7.57 9.32 10.59
C VAL A 155 6.19 9.75 11.08
N TRP A 156 6.17 10.87 11.80
CA TRP A 156 4.98 11.38 12.49
C TRP A 156 3.75 11.52 11.58
N TRP A 157 3.96 11.92 10.32
CA TRP A 157 2.90 12.15 9.35
C TRP A 157 2.26 10.87 8.79
N ALA A 158 2.86 9.69 8.98
CA ALA A 158 2.31 8.41 8.52
C ALA A 158 1.88 7.48 9.66
N SER A 159 1.98 7.94 10.91
CA SER A 159 1.82 7.13 12.12
C SER A 159 0.45 6.45 12.31
N GLN A 160 -0.54 6.70 11.46
CA GLN A 160 -1.88 6.10 11.50
C GLN A 160 -2.33 5.52 10.16
N TRP A 161 -1.50 5.62 9.12
CA TRP A 161 -1.95 5.32 7.75
C TRP A 161 -2.28 3.86 7.56
N THR A 162 -1.53 2.96 8.20
CA THR A 162 -1.80 1.52 8.13
C THR A 162 -3.17 1.18 8.67
N ARG A 163 -3.51 1.67 9.88
CA ARG A 163 -4.84 1.41 10.46
C ARG A 163 -5.94 2.03 9.61
N LEU A 164 -5.75 3.26 9.14
CA LEU A 164 -6.71 3.94 8.27
C LEU A 164 -6.94 3.19 6.96
N ALA A 165 -5.86 2.73 6.30
CA ALA A 165 -5.94 1.98 5.06
C ALA A 165 -6.70 0.66 5.25
N ILE A 166 -6.34 -0.12 6.27
CA ILE A 166 -6.99 -1.40 6.55
C ILE A 166 -8.47 -1.19 6.85
N THR A 167 -8.83 -0.24 7.73
CA THR A 167 -10.23 0.04 8.07
C THR A 167 -11.04 0.54 6.87
N ALA A 168 -10.45 1.35 6.00
CA ALA A 168 -11.14 1.90 4.83
C ALA A 168 -11.28 0.89 3.69
N ILE A 169 -10.27 0.03 3.48
CA ILE A 169 -10.18 -0.86 2.32
C ILE A 169 -10.89 -2.18 2.57
N THR A 170 -10.78 -2.75 3.76
CA THR A 170 -11.36 -4.09 4.07
C THR A 170 -12.85 -4.20 3.70
N PRO A 171 -13.73 -3.22 4.00
CA PRO A 171 -15.14 -3.29 3.60
C PRO A 171 -15.36 -3.24 2.09
N VAL A 172 -14.45 -2.62 1.33
CA VAL A 172 -14.55 -2.48 -0.14
C VAL A 172 -14.19 -3.76 -0.87
N LEU A 173 -13.39 -4.61 -0.23
CA LEU A 173 -12.95 -5.87 -0.80
C LEU A 173 -14.07 -6.95 -0.84
N ASP A 174 -15.17 -6.74 -0.12
CA ASP A 174 -16.36 -7.63 -0.11
C ASP A 174 -16.01 -9.12 0.03
N GLY A 175 -15.04 -9.44 0.90
CA GLY A 175 -14.51 -10.79 1.13
C GLY A 175 -13.52 -11.30 0.07
N GLN A 176 -13.53 -10.76 -1.15
CA GLN A 176 -12.56 -11.11 -2.18
C GLN A 176 -11.20 -10.51 -1.87
N TYR A 177 -10.12 -11.27 -2.01
CA TYR A 177 -8.75 -10.80 -1.77
C TYR A 177 -8.44 -10.29 -0.35
N VAL A 178 -9.37 -10.35 0.60
CA VAL A 178 -9.14 -9.89 1.99
C VAL A 178 -8.00 -10.68 2.65
N HIS A 179 -7.87 -11.98 2.33
CA HIS A 179 -6.75 -12.82 2.77
C HIS A 179 -5.37 -12.27 2.32
N LEU A 180 -5.30 -11.51 1.23
CA LEU A 180 -4.06 -10.85 0.79
C LEU A 180 -3.65 -9.69 1.71
N LEU A 181 -4.51 -9.28 2.65
CA LEU A 181 -4.21 -8.29 3.68
C LEU A 181 -3.82 -8.91 5.03
N ASP A 182 -3.78 -10.23 5.18
CA ASP A 182 -3.53 -10.87 6.50
C ASP A 182 -2.22 -10.41 7.14
N TRP A 183 -1.14 -10.36 6.36
CA TRP A 183 0.13 -9.82 6.83
C TRP A 183 0.01 -8.33 7.21
N CYS A 184 -0.66 -7.53 6.37
CA CYS A 184 -0.88 -6.10 6.66
C CYS A 184 -1.62 -5.91 7.99
N MET A 185 -2.64 -6.73 8.26
CA MET A 185 -3.40 -6.72 9.50
C MET A 185 -2.54 -7.12 10.70
N GLN A 186 -1.75 -8.20 10.57
CA GLN A 186 -0.84 -8.65 11.63
C GLN A 186 0.21 -7.60 11.99
N GLU A 187 0.79 -6.93 11.00
CA GLU A 187 1.74 -5.84 11.20
C GLU A 187 1.09 -4.59 11.80
N ALA A 188 -0.20 -4.36 11.52
CA ALA A 188 -0.98 -3.30 12.13
C ALA A 188 -1.42 -3.59 13.57
N GLY A 189 -1.23 -4.82 14.07
CA GLY A 189 -1.82 -5.29 15.32
C GLY A 189 -3.33 -5.52 15.25
N ALA A 190 -3.90 -5.65 14.05
CA ALA A 190 -5.29 -6.04 13.82
C ALA A 190 -5.40 -7.57 13.69
N ALA A 191 -6.57 -8.12 13.98
CA ALA A 191 -6.83 -9.55 13.74
C ALA A 191 -6.78 -9.83 12.23
N PRO A 192 -6.07 -10.88 11.78
CA PRO A 192 -6.10 -11.30 10.38
C PRO A 192 -7.51 -11.72 9.97
N SER A 193 -7.75 -11.84 8.66
CA SER A 193 -9.04 -12.33 8.20
C SER A 193 -9.27 -13.74 8.74
N THR A 194 -10.26 -13.90 9.61
CA THR A 194 -10.67 -15.21 10.10
C THR A 194 -11.11 -16.02 8.90
N ARG A 195 -10.32 -17.05 8.54
CA ARG A 195 -10.70 -18.03 7.54
C ARG A 195 -11.99 -18.68 8.01
N VAL A 196 -13.05 -18.57 7.21
CA VAL A 196 -14.38 -19.16 7.51
C VAL A 196 -14.30 -20.70 7.67
N GLU A 197 -13.15 -21.32 7.38
CA GLU A 197 -12.90 -22.75 7.52
C GLU A 197 -12.52 -23.20 8.96
N ASP A 198 -12.33 -22.29 9.92
CA ASP A 198 -11.94 -22.65 11.31
C ASP A 198 -13.09 -22.59 12.34
N ILE A 199 -14.34 -22.41 11.91
CA ILE A 199 -15.48 -22.74 12.78
C ILE A 199 -15.65 -24.25 12.75
N LYS A 200 -14.91 -24.94 13.63
CA LYS A 200 -15.24 -26.31 13.99
C LYS A 200 -16.67 -26.33 14.53
N GLU A 201 -17.51 -27.16 13.93
CA GLU A 201 -18.86 -27.51 14.39
C GLU A 201 -18.84 -28.27 15.73
N ASP A 202 -18.12 -27.78 16.74
CA ASP A 202 -18.00 -28.43 18.04
C ASP A 202 -18.45 -27.50 19.17
N GLU A 203 -19.72 -27.07 19.14
CA GLU A 203 -20.49 -26.77 20.38
C GLU A 203 -21.99 -26.60 20.10
N VAL A 204 -22.63 -27.64 19.55
CA VAL A 204 -24.06 -27.87 19.79
C VAL A 204 -24.25 -29.35 20.10
N LEU A 205 -24.07 -29.70 21.37
CA LEU A 205 -24.68 -30.86 22.01
C LEU A 205 -25.23 -30.44 23.37
#